data_AF-A0A561PM82-F1
#
_entry.id   AF-A0A561PM82-F1
#
_cell.length_a   1.000
_cell.length_b   1.000
_cell.length_c   1.000
_cell.angle_alpha   90.00
_cell.angle_beta   90.00
_cell.angle_gamma   90.00
#
_symmetry.space_group_name_H-M   'P 1'
#
loop_
_entity.id
_entity.type
_entity.pdbx_description
1 polymer ?
#
loop_
_entity_poly.entity_id
_entity_poly.type
_entity_poly.pdbx_seq_one_letter_code
_entity_poly.pdbx_strand_id
1 'polypeptide(L)'
;MEHYYVIEADMKILNGWSNFCTFKIGEDKELAAEIWKQMACDKLGLLRLSLIEVGDAMEVIGTRMCTLITFEKNSRLIAKEIFKANNFSGTA
;
A
#
# COMPACT_ATOMS: atom_id res chain seq x y z
N MET A 1 -17.34 -11.74 2.18
CA MET A 1 -16.97 -10.46 1.50
C MET A 1 -15.94 -10.80 0.43
N GLU A 2 -15.74 -9.97 -0.60
CA GLU A 2 -14.60 -10.17 -1.51
C GLU A 2 -13.30 -9.95 -0.73
N HIS A 3 -12.35 -10.89 -0.82
CA HIS A 3 -11.05 -10.77 -0.17
C HIS A 3 -10.16 -9.86 -0.98
N TYR A 4 -9.65 -8.79 -0.38
CA TYR A 4 -8.73 -7.88 -1.07
C TYR A 4 -7.66 -7.33 -0.13
N TYR A 5 -6.57 -6.86 -0.72
CA TYR A 5 -5.44 -6.27 -0.01
C TYR A 5 -5.47 -4.75 -0.15
N VAL A 6 -5.14 -4.06 0.93
CA VAL A 6 -4.93 -2.62 0.93
C VAL A 6 -3.59 -2.24 1.54
N ILE A 7 -3.05 -1.10 1.10
CA ILE A 7 -2.00 -0.39 1.83
C ILE A 7 -2.61 0.86 2.44
N GLU A 8 -2.60 0.92 3.77
CA GLU A 8 -2.92 2.13 4.51
C GLU A 8 -1.63 2.90 4.82
N ALA A 9 -1.62 4.19 4.51
CA ALA A 9 -0.57 5.10 4.90
C ALA A 9 -1.09 6.00 6.01
N ASP A 10 -0.54 5.87 7.20
CA ASP A 10 -0.79 6.80 8.31
C ASP A 10 0.34 7.82 8.40
N MET A 11 0.00 9.09 8.61
CA MET A 11 0.97 10.15 8.87
C MET A 11 1.12 10.41 10.36
N LYS A 12 2.36 10.64 10.79
CA LYS A 12 2.64 11.06 12.17
C LYS A 12 2.05 12.44 12.41
N ILE A 13 1.19 12.54 13.42
CA ILE A 13 0.66 13.82 13.93
C ILE A 13 1.08 14.00 15.39
N LEU A 14 0.87 15.20 15.95
CA LEU A 14 1.27 15.54 17.32
C LEU A 14 0.82 14.49 18.35
N ASN A 15 -0.40 13.97 18.22
CA ASN A 15 -1.00 13.02 19.17
C ASN A 15 -1.22 11.61 18.59
N GLY A 16 -0.32 11.13 17.73
CA GLY A 16 -0.36 9.74 17.27
C GLY A 16 -0.20 9.61 15.76
N TRP A 17 -1.11 8.85 15.17
CA TRP A 17 -1.13 8.53 13.75
C TRP A 17 -2.54 8.81 13.22
N SER A 18 -2.62 9.44 12.05
CA SER A 18 -3.88 9.65 11.34
C SER A 18 -3.76 9.03 9.97
N ASN A 19 -4.82 8.36 9.52
CA ASN A 19 -4.90 7.89 8.14
C ASN A 19 -4.68 9.09 7.21
N PHE A 20 -3.72 8.94 6.29
CA PHE A 20 -3.41 9.91 5.26
C PHE A 20 -4.04 9.47 3.94
N CYS A 21 -3.90 8.20 3.58
CA CYS A 21 -4.57 7.60 2.42
C CYS A 21 -4.55 6.06 2.46
N THR A 22 -5.43 5.43 1.67
CA THR A 22 -5.55 3.98 1.54
C THR A 22 -5.64 3.57 0.07
N PHE A 23 -4.92 2.52 -0.33
CA PHE A 23 -4.88 2.00 -1.71
C PHE A 23 -5.35 0.56 -1.74
N LYS A 24 -6.34 0.22 -2.58
CA LYS A 24 -6.70 -1.17 -2.89
C LYS A 24 -5.71 -1.73 -3.90
N ILE A 25 -5.02 -2.82 -3.56
CA ILE A 25 -4.04 -3.48 -4.43
C ILE A 25 -4.70 -4.51 -5.35
N GLY A 26 -5.78 -5.16 -4.89
CA GLY A 26 -6.47 -6.22 -5.62
C GLY A 26 -6.72 -7.43 -4.72
N GLU A 27 -7.07 -8.57 -5.32
CA GLU A 27 -7.43 -9.82 -4.62
C GLU A 27 -6.31 -10.86 -4.68
N ASP A 28 -5.34 -10.67 -5.58
CA ASP A 28 -4.19 -11.55 -5.76
C ASP A 28 -3.14 -11.34 -4.66
N LYS A 29 -2.90 -12.39 -3.87
CA LYS A 29 -1.97 -12.40 -2.75
C LYS A 29 -0.51 -12.28 -3.18
N GLU A 30 -0.14 -12.92 -4.29
CA GLU A 30 1.24 -12.92 -4.78
C GLU A 30 1.60 -11.53 -5.30
N LEU A 31 0.72 -10.93 -6.11
CA LEU A 31 0.87 -9.57 -6.60
C LEU A 31 0.93 -8.56 -5.44
N ALA A 32 0.04 -8.68 -4.45
CA ALA A 32 0.04 -7.80 -3.28
C ALA A 32 1.36 -7.91 -2.49
N ALA A 33 1.88 -9.13 -2.30
CA ALA A 33 3.15 -9.35 -1.65
C ALA A 33 4.35 -8.79 -2.45
N GLU A 34 4.31 -8.88 -3.78
CA GLU A 34 5.33 -8.29 -4.65
C GLU A 34 5.35 -6.77 -4.57
N ILE A 35 4.19 -6.12 -4.70
CA ILE A 35 4.05 -4.66 -4.55
C ILE A 35 4.53 -4.23 -3.16
N TRP A 36 4.18 -4.98 -2.12
CA TRP A 36 4.61 -4.70 -0.76
C TRP A 36 6.13 -4.81 -0.59
N LYS A 37 6.78 -5.82 -1.22
CA LYS A 37 8.24 -5.97 -1.17
C LYS A 37 8.96 -4.80 -1.83
N GLN A 38 8.41 -4.24 -2.90
CA GLN A 38 8.99 -3.11 -3.65
C GLN A 38 9.01 -1.80 -2.83
N MET A 39 8.19 -1.67 -1.79
CA MET A 39 8.17 -0.48 -0.95
C MET A 39 9.46 -0.30 -0.15
N ALA A 40 10.24 0.74 -0.45
CA ALA A 40 11.46 1.02 0.31
C ALA A 40 11.15 1.40 1.78
N CYS A 41 11.85 0.75 2.71
CA CYS A 41 11.86 1.10 4.13
C CYS A 41 12.88 2.22 4.37
N ASP A 42 12.50 3.23 5.15
CA ASP A 42 13.35 4.36 5.51
C ASP A 42 13.44 4.49 7.03
N LYS A 43 14.64 4.79 7.52
CA LYS A 43 14.93 5.01 8.95
C LYS A 43 14.41 6.35 9.46
N LEU A 44 14.13 7.31 8.56
CA LEU A 44 13.63 8.65 8.90
C LEU A 44 12.10 8.73 8.98
N GLY A 45 11.41 7.58 9.00
CA GLY A 45 9.98 7.42 8.74
C GLY A 45 9.03 8.45 9.37
N LEU A 46 8.23 9.10 8.51
CA LEU A 46 7.16 10.04 8.85
C LEU A 46 5.76 9.47 8.55
N LEU A 47 5.72 8.42 7.74
CA LEU A 47 4.56 7.64 7.40
C LEU A 47 4.74 6.21 7.93
N ARG A 48 3.65 5.64 8.42
CA ARG A 48 3.52 4.22 8.72
C ARG A 48 2.64 3.60 7.63
N LEU A 49 3.23 2.73 6.83
CA LEU A 49 2.51 1.95 5.84
C LEU A 49 2.12 0.61 6.44
N SER A 50 0.88 0.20 6.26
CA SER A 50 0.34 -1.09 6.73
C SER A 50 -0.23 -1.84 5.54
N LEU A 51 0.28 -3.05 5.26
CA LEU A 51 -0.37 -3.99 4.35
C LEU A 51 -1.46 -4.73 5.13
N ILE A 52 -2.69 -4.62 4.68
CA ILE A 52 -3.87 -5.18 5.35
C ILE A 52 -4.61 -6.09 4.38
N GLU A 53 -4.93 -7.29 4.83
CA GLU A 53 -5.89 -8.17 4.17
C GLU A 53 -7.28 -7.88 4.73
N VAL A 54 -8.22 -7.62 3.83
CA VAL A 54 -9.63 -7.37 4.14
C VAL A 54 -10.44 -8.52 3.58
N GLY A 55 -10.98 -9.34 4.46
CA GLY A 55 -11.86 -10.46 4.12
C GLY A 55 -12.95 -10.60 5.18
N ASP A 56 -13.03 -11.77 5.82
CA ASP A 56 -13.92 -11.99 6.97
C ASP A 56 -13.51 -11.17 8.21
N ALA A 57 -12.22 -10.82 8.30
CA ALA A 57 -11.67 -9.89 9.27
C ALA A 57 -10.68 -8.94 8.57
N MET A 58 -10.32 -7.85 9.25
CA MET A 58 -9.20 -7.00 8.85
C MET A 58 -7.93 -7.43 9.59
N GLU A 59 -6.92 -7.87 8.86
CA GLU A 59 -5.66 -8.34 9.42
C GLU A 59 -4.47 -7.55 8.87
N VAL A 60 -3.64 -7.01 9.76
CA VAL A 60 -2.39 -6.33 9.38
C VAL A 60 -1.29 -7.36 9.15
N ILE A 61 -0.94 -7.59 7.88
CA ILE A 61 0.08 -8.56 7.47
C ILE A 61 1.50 -8.01 7.68
N GLY A 62 1.67 -6.69 7.56
CA GLY A 62 2.98 -6.10 7.74
C GLY A 62 2.94 -4.58 7.86
N THR A 63 3.97 -4.02 8.48
CA THR A 63 4.13 -2.57 8.62
C THR A 63 5.53 -2.13 8.21
N ARG A 64 5.63 -0.96 7.57
CA ARG A 64 6.90 -0.32 7.18
C ARG A 64 6.84 1.16 7.49
N MET A 65 7.99 1.74 7.78
CA MET A 65 8.14 3.18 7.99
C MET A 65 8.80 3.80 6.76
N CYS A 66 8.28 4.92 6.28
CA CYS A 66 8.88 5.65 5.16
C CYS A 66 8.66 7.16 5.26
N THR A 67 9.38 7.93 4.46
CA THR A 67 9.15 9.38 4.29
C THR A 67 8.12 9.64 3.19
N LEU A 68 7.50 10.83 3.18
CA LEU A 68 6.58 11.25 2.11
C LEU A 68 7.20 11.16 0.71
N ILE A 69 8.48 11.50 0.58
CA ILE A 69 9.22 11.43 -0.70
C ILE A 69 9.37 9.98 -1.17
N THR A 70 9.76 9.07 -0.27
CA THR A 70 9.86 7.65 -0.58
C THR A 70 8.48 7.09 -0.92
N PHE A 71 7.45 7.49 -0.18
CA PHE A 71 6.09 7.08 -0.43
C PHE A 71 5.58 7.53 -1.81
N GLU A 72 5.81 8.79 -2.22
CA GLU A 72 5.41 9.29 -3.54
C GLU A 72 6.05 8.49 -4.69
N LYS A 73 7.32 8.13 -4.56
CA LYS A 73 8.00 7.28 -5.55
C LYS A 73 7.36 5.89 -5.64
N ASN A 74 6.96 5.31 -4.50
CA ASN A 74 6.31 4.01 -4.45
C ASN A 74 4.83 4.07 -4.85
N SER A 75 4.11 5.15 -4.57
CA SER A 75 2.68 5.28 -4.90
C SER A 75 2.44 5.30 -6.40
N ARG A 76 3.37 5.86 -7.19
CA ARG A 76 3.36 5.73 -8.66
C ARG A 76 3.54 4.29 -9.12
N LEU A 77 4.35 3.49 -8.44
CA LEU A 77 4.51 2.06 -8.73
C LEU A 77 3.22 1.31 -8.39
N ILE A 78 2.66 1.51 -7.19
CA ILE A 78 1.39 0.90 -6.77
C ILE A 78 0.28 1.25 -7.77
N ALA A 79 0.13 2.54 -8.10
CA ALA A 79 -0.89 2.98 -9.05
C ALA A 79 -0.70 2.30 -10.43
N LYS A 80 0.54 2.23 -10.94
CA LYS A 80 0.84 1.56 -12.21
C LYS A 80 0.50 0.07 -12.17
N GLU A 81 0.80 -0.62 -11.08
CA GLU A 81 0.48 -2.04 -10.94
C GLU A 81 -1.03 -2.28 -10.76
N ILE A 82 -1.73 -1.43 -10.01
CA ILE A 82 -3.21 -1.42 -9.97
C ILE A 82 -3.78 -1.24 -11.38
N PHE A 83 -3.26 -0.29 -12.16
CA PHE A 83 -3.73 -0.06 -13.54
C PHE A 83 -3.46 -1.26 -14.47
N LYS A 84 -2.33 -1.94 -14.33
CA LYS A 84 -2.02 -3.17 -15.07
C LYS A 84 -2.95 -4.32 -14.69
N ALA A 85 -3.11 -4.57 -13.39
CA ALA A 85 -3.98 -5.62 -12.87
C ALA A 85 -5.45 -5.42 -13.27
N ASN A 86 -5.89 -4.16 -13.35
CA ASN A 86 -7.24 -3.80 -13.78
C ASN A 86 -7.41 -3.66 -15.31
N ASN A 87 -6.41 -4.05 -16.12
CA ASN A 87 -6.50 -4.10 -17.58
C ASN A 87 -7.06 -2.81 -18.24
N PHE A 88 -6.31 -1.71 -18.21
CA PHE A 88 -6.25 -0.92 -19.44
C PHE A 88 -5.32 -1.65 -20.39
N SER A 89 -5.87 -2.57 -21.19
CA SER A 89 -5.24 -3.08 -22.39
C SER A 89 -5.09 -1.93 -23.39
N GLY A 90 -4.15 -1.03 -23.12
CA GLY A 90 -3.65 -0.07 -24.09
C GLY A 90 -2.88 -0.86 -25.13
N THR A 91 -3.59 -1.30 -26.17
CA THR A 91 -2.96 -1.66 -27.45
C THR A 91 -2.18 -0.44 -27.92
N ALA A 92 -0.86 -0.50 -27.80
CA ALA A 92 0.07 0.33 -28.56
C ALA A 92 0.45 -0.42 -29.83
#